data_AF-A0A0K2U4C7-F1
#
_entry.id   AF-A0A0K2U4C7-F1
#
_cell.length_a   1.000
_cell.length_b   1.000
_cell.length_c   1.000
_cell.angle_alpha   90.00
_cell.angle_beta   90.00
_cell.angle_gamma   90.00
#
_symmetry.space_group_name_H-M   'P 1'
#
loop_
_entity.id
_entity.type
_entity.pdbx_description
1 polymer ?
#
loop_
_entity_poly.entity_id
_entity_poly.type
_entity_poly.pdbx_seq_one_letter_code
_entity_poly.pdbx_strand_id
1 'polypeptide(L)'
;MDQIEEINTDLIQVKNEQCIVLRTRDGKVVLTNPDEIGLKEWSASLRSTLKCSHELLSSLAKKAGKIYGTSADNNSNSKNAIFFQKKW
;
A
#
# COMPACT_ATOMS: atom_id res chain seq x y z
N MET A 1 -7.55 10.14 0.35
CA MET A 1 -6.44 9.74 1.24
C MET A 1 -5.48 9.00 0.35
N ASP A 2 -4.29 9.58 0.15
CA ASP A 2 -3.36 9.14 -0.90
C ASP A 2 -2.77 7.80 -0.48
N GLN A 3 -3.31 6.72 -1.07
CA GLN A 3 -2.83 5.38 -0.77
C GLN A 3 -1.43 5.22 -1.37
N ILE A 4 -0.45 4.98 -0.50
CA ILE A 4 0.91 4.62 -0.92
C ILE A 4 0.84 3.21 -1.50
N GLU A 5 1.27 3.06 -2.74
CA GLU A 5 1.30 1.79 -3.46
C GLU A 5 2.64 1.08 -3.26
N GLU A 6 3.73 1.85 -3.31
CA GLU A 6 5.08 1.32 -3.33
C GLU A 6 6.08 2.31 -2.74
N ILE A 7 7.13 1.78 -2.11
CA ILE A 7 8.29 2.51 -1.65
C ILE A 7 9.52 1.81 -2.22
N ASN A 8 10.41 2.57 -2.84
CA ASN A 8 11.65 2.02 -3.39
C ASN A 8 12.50 1.35 -2.30
N THR A 9 13.06 0.19 -2.65
CA THR A 9 13.91 -0.60 -1.75
C THR A 9 15.18 0.15 -1.36
N ASP A 10 15.80 0.77 -2.35
CA ASP A 10 17.05 1.52 -2.21
C ASP A 10 16.79 3.02 -2.34
N LEU A 11 17.67 3.81 -1.71
CA LEU A 11 17.68 5.25 -1.89
C LEU A 11 18.09 5.58 -3.33
N ILE A 12 17.41 6.56 -3.92
CA ILE A 12 17.67 7.03 -5.28
C ILE A 12 18.31 8.40 -5.22
N GLN A 13 19.36 8.61 -6.01
CA GLN A 13 19.97 9.92 -6.15
C GLN A 13 19.13 10.81 -7.07
N VAL A 14 18.65 11.94 -6.56
CA VAL A 14 17.92 12.97 -7.31
C VAL A 14 18.63 14.29 -7.11
N LYS A 15 19.10 14.91 -8.20
CA LYS A 15 19.84 16.20 -8.16
C LYS A 15 20.99 16.20 -7.14
N ASN A 16 21.77 15.12 -7.10
CA ASN A 16 22.89 14.92 -6.16
C ASN A 16 22.52 14.68 -4.68
N GLU A 17 21.24 14.50 -4.34
CA GLU A 17 20.83 14.11 -2.99
C GLU A 17 20.30 12.67 -2.97
N GLN A 18 20.58 11.94 -1.89
CA GLN A 18 19.94 10.65 -1.63
C GLN A 18 18.50 10.89 -1.22
N CYS A 19 17.56 10.16 -1.83
CA CYS A 19 16.14 10.35 -1.59
C CYS A 19 15.41 9.03 -1.42
N ILE A 20 14.37 9.04 -0.57
CA ILE A 20 13.34 8.00 -0.57
C ILE A 20 12.34 8.38 -1.66
N VAL A 21 12.07 7.43 -2.56
CA VAL A 21 11.07 7.59 -3.59
C VAL A 21 9.88 6.70 -3.26
N LEU A 22 8.68 7.28 -3.27
CA LEU A 22 7.45 6.55 -3.05
C LEU A 22 6.38 6.92 -4.07
N ARG A 23 5.58 5.91 -4.42
CA ARG A 23 4.49 6.01 -5.39
C ARG A 23 3.18 5.98 -4.63
N THR A 24 2.38 7.00 -4.86
CA THR A 24 0.97 7.04 -4.47
C THR A 24 0.12 6.84 -5.72
N ARG A 25 -1.17 6.59 -5.51
CA ARG A 25 -2.15 6.55 -6.60
C ARG A 25 -2.12 7.80 -7.48
N ASP A 26 -1.86 8.96 -6.87
CA ASP A 26 -1.95 10.27 -7.51
C ASP A 26 -0.60 10.76 -8.05
N GLY A 27 0.50 10.04 -7.79
CA GLY A 27 1.79 10.36 -8.37
C GLY A 27 3.00 9.86 -7.59
N LYS A 28 4.11 10.58 -7.77
CA LYS A 28 5.41 10.27 -7.16
C LYS A 28 5.75 11.33 -6.12
N VAL A 29 6.17 10.88 -4.94
CA VAL A 29 6.71 11.74 -3.88
C VAL A 29 8.19 11.39 -3.70
N VAL A 30 9.00 12.43 -3.49
CA VAL A 30 10.43 12.32 -3.24
C VAL A 30 10.71 12.98 -1.90
N LEU A 31 11.26 12.21 -0.96
CA LEU A 31 11.66 12.68 0.36
C LEU A 31 13.18 12.75 0.43
N THR A 32 13.70 13.87 0.91
CA THR A 32 15.12 14.11 1.17
C THR A 32 15.29 14.52 2.62
N ASN A 33 16.43 14.16 3.21
CA ASN A 33 16.82 14.55 4.55
C ASN A 33 18.35 14.75 4.57
N PRO A 34 18.86 15.90 5.07
CA PRO A 34 20.30 16.11 5.22
C PRO A 34 21.00 15.08 6.09
N ASP A 35 20.30 14.49 7.07
CA ASP A 35 20.83 13.38 7.87
C ASP A 35 20.64 12.05 7.15
N GLU A 36 21.76 11.46 6.70
CA GLU A 36 21.76 10.16 6.03
C GLU A 36 21.30 9.01 6.93
N ILE A 37 21.56 9.08 8.25
CA ILE A 37 21.17 8.03 9.18
C ILE A 37 19.64 8.04 9.31
N GLY A 38 19.07 9.21 9.61
CA GLY A 38 17.63 9.40 9.66
C GLY A 38 16.93 9.02 8.35
N LEU A 39 17.52 9.34 7.19
CA LEU A 39 16.95 8.96 5.89
C LEU A 39 16.89 7.43 5.71
N LYS A 40 17.94 6.70 6.11
CA LYS A 40 17.96 5.23 6.04
C LYS A 40 16.96 4.60 7.00
N GLU A 41 16.86 5.11 8.22
CA GLU A 41 15.89 4.64 9.23
C GLU A 41 14.45 4.89 8.79
N TRP A 42 14.17 6.05 8.20
CA TRP A 42 12.87 6.38 7.65
C TRP A 42 12.50 5.45 6.49
N SER A 43 13.45 5.17 5.58
CA SER A 43 13.24 4.22 4.49
C SER A 43 12.84 2.84 5.01
N ALA A 44 13.61 2.30 5.97
CA ALA A 44 13.32 0.99 6.57
C ALA A 44 11.97 0.97 7.30
N SER A 45 11.67 2.03 8.05
CA SER A 45 10.43 2.16 8.81
C SER A 45 9.22 2.21 7.90
N LEU A 46 9.24 3.09 6.88
CA LEU A 46 8.13 3.25 5.95
C LEU A 46 7.83 1.97 5.18
N ARG A 47 8.87 1.24 4.72
CA ARG A 47 8.71 -0.06 4.05
C ARG A 47 8.06 -1.09 4.98
N SER A 48 8.47 -1.12 6.24
CA SER A 48 7.91 -2.03 7.25
C SER A 48 6.45 -1.70 7.57
N THR A 49 6.13 -0.41 7.72
CA THR A 49 4.77 0.08 7.93
C THR A 49 3.86 -0.26 6.76
N LEU A 50 4.33 -0.08 5.51
CA LEU A 50 3.55 -0.42 4.32
C LEU A 50 3.27 -1.92 4.23
N LYS A 51 4.26 -2.76 4.51
CA LYS A 51 4.06 -4.22 4.54
C LYS A 51 3.04 -4.61 5.62
N CYS A 52 3.19 -4.08 6.83
CA CYS A 52 2.30 -4.37 7.95
C CYS A 52 0.85 -3.96 7.65
N SER A 53 0.64 -2.76 7.09
CA SER A 53 -0.70 -2.29 6.75
C SER A 53 -1.36 -3.18 5.67
N HIS A 54 -0.60 -3.62 4.65
CA HIS A 54 -1.10 -4.55 3.64
C HIS A 54 -1.48 -5.93 4.20
N GLU A 55 -0.68 -6.46 5.12
CA GLU A 55 -0.98 -7.73 5.80
C GLU A 55 -2.26 -7.63 6.63
N LEU A 56 -2.42 -6.53 7.39
CA LEU A 56 -3.61 -6.25 8.18
C LEU A 56 -4.86 -6.15 7.30
N LEU A 57 -4.82 -5.34 6.24
CA LEU A 57 -5.94 -5.18 5.29
C LEU A 57 -6.29 -6.50 4.61
N SER A 58 -5.28 -7.29 4.21
CA SER A 58 -5.48 -8.61 3.61
C SER A 58 -6.14 -9.59 4.58
N SER A 59 -5.73 -9.58 5.85
CA SER A 59 -6.34 -10.42 6.88
C SER A 59 -7.81 -10.04 7.13
N LEU A 60 -8.10 -8.74 7.10
CA LEU A 60 -9.44 -8.20 7.31
C LEU A 60 -10.38 -8.57 6.16
N ALA A 61 -9.90 -8.48 4.92
CA ALA A 61 -10.63 -8.90 3.72
C ALA A 61 -10.97 -10.39 3.76
N LYS A 62 -10.01 -11.26 4.13
CA LYS A 62 -10.25 -12.70 4.30
C LYS A 62 -11.30 -12.97 5.38
N LYS A 63 -11.24 -12.26 6.50
CA LYS A 63 -12.19 -12.41 7.60
C LYS A 63 -13.59 -11.94 7.19
N ALA A 64 -13.69 -10.80 6.51
CA ALA A 64 -14.95 -10.28 5.99
C ALA A 64 -15.57 -11.25 4.98
N GLY A 65 -14.80 -11.82 4.06
CA GLY A 65 -15.33 -12.80 3.09
C GLY A 65 -15.88 -14.07 3.74
N LYS A 66 -15.27 -14.55 4.83
CA LYS A 66 -15.78 -15.68 5.61
C LYS A 66 -17.05 -15.36 6.39
N ILE A 67 -17.14 -14.16 6.99
CA ILE A 67 -18.28 -13.76 7.84
C ILE A 67 -19.49 -13.40 6.98
N TYR A 68 -19.26 -12.72 5.85
CA TYR A 68 -20.31 -12.18 4.99
C TYR A 68 -20.55 -13.02 3.73
N GLY A 69 -19.90 -14.18 3.58
CA GLY A 69 -20.19 -15.13 2.51
C GLY A 69 -19.84 -14.64 1.11
N THR A 70 -18.71 -13.94 0.94
CA THR A 70 -18.24 -13.47 -0.38
C THR A 70 -17.09 -14.33 -0.93
N SER A 71 -16.93 -15.57 -0.45
CA SER A 71 -15.94 -16.48 -1.03
C SER A 71 -16.24 -16.64 -2.52
N ALA A 72 -15.34 -16.10 -3.33
CA ALA A 72 -15.29 -16.29 -4.77
C ALA A 72 -14.84 -17.73 -5.07
N ASP A 73 -15.64 -18.71 -4.64
CA ASP A 73 -15.62 -20.06 -5.18
C ASP A 73 -16.67 -20.11 -6.29
N ASN A 74 -16.51 -19.29 -7.32
CA ASN A 74 -17.12 -19.53 -8.63
C ASN A 74 -16.34 -18.77 -9.72
N ASN A 75 -15.48 -19.53 -10.35
CA ASN A 75 -14.98 -19.36 -11.70
C ASN A 75 -16.01 -18.70 -12.63
N SER A 76 -15.84 -17.40 -12.93
CA SER A 76 -16.01 -16.81 -14.27
C SER A 76 -15.99 -15.28 -14.18
N ASN A 77 -15.00 -14.70 -14.86
CA ASN A 77 -15.09 -13.47 -15.64
C ASN A 77 -16.29 -12.54 -15.31
N SER A 78 -16.15 -11.61 -14.36
CA SER A 78 -17.01 -10.42 -14.38
C SER A 78 -16.33 -9.19 -13.78
N LYS A 79 -16.18 -8.20 -14.66
CA LYS A 79 -15.73 -6.84 -14.39
C LYS A 79 -16.67 -6.18 -13.38
N ASN A 80 -16.10 -5.39 -12.47
CA ASN A 80 -16.71 -4.26 -11.78
C ASN A 80 -18.22 -4.35 -11.47
N ALA A 81 -18.59 -4.94 -10.33
CA ALA A 81 -19.86 -4.61 -9.69
C ALA A 81 -19.85 -5.00 -8.20
N ILE A 82 -19.55 -4.03 -7.32
CA ILE A 82 -19.90 -4.11 -5.90
C ILE A 82 -21.34 -3.59 -5.73
N PHE A 83 -22.32 -4.48 -5.81
CA PHE A 83 -23.69 -4.15 -5.40
C PHE A 83 -23.86 -4.45 -3.91
N PHE A 84 -23.98 -3.40 -3.10
CA PHE A 84 -24.47 -3.50 -1.73
C PHE A 84 -25.99 -3.56 -1.76
N GLN A 85 -26.57 -4.75 -1.60
CA GLN A 85 -28.00 -4.87 -1.38
C GLN A 85 -28.29 -4.85 0.13
N LYS A 86 -28.77 -3.70 0.58
CA LYS A 86 -29.30 -3.45 1.94
C LYS A 86 -30.68 -4.12 2.02
N LYS A 87 -30.85 -5.12 2.88
CA LYS A 87 -32.14 -5.75 3.15
C LYS A 87 -32.69 -5.14 4.44
N TRP A 88 -33.89 -4.56 4.34
CA TRP A 88 -34.75 -4.26 5.49
C TRP A 88 -35.27 -5.58 6.08
#